data_AF-I4W952-F1
#
_entry.id   AF-I4W952-F1
#
_cell.length_a   1.000
_cell.length_b   1.000
_cell.length_c   1.000
_cell.angle_alpha   90.00
_cell.angle_beta   90.00
_cell.angle_gamma   90.00
#
_symmetry.space_group_name_H-M   'P 1'
#
loop_
_entity.id
_entity.type
_entity.pdbx_description
1 polymer ?
#
loop_
_entity_poly.entity_id
_entity_poly.type
_entity_poly.pdbx_seq_one_letter_code
_entity_poly.pdbx_strand_id
1 'polypeptide(L)'
;MPSRTGIPVCDAYLSTYIACHRAANIFAPDQLQSRYETMRDSLLRDSQDPDIRPQLANRCESLQQSLHEALHGKSCDAPLPLPMPSSSSH
;
A
#
# COMPACT_ATOMS: atom_id res chain seq x y z
N MET A 1 10.80 13.14 11.03
CA MET A 1 10.86 12.80 9.60
C MET A 1 9.55 13.20 8.93
N PRO A 2 9.56 13.56 7.64
CA PRO A 2 8.33 13.90 6.92
C PRO A 2 7.36 12.70 6.89
N SER A 3 6.06 12.98 6.91
CA SER A 3 5.00 11.95 6.87
C SER A 3 4.60 11.56 5.44
N ARG A 4 5.12 12.27 4.44
CA ARG A 4 4.84 12.10 3.01
C ARG A 4 6.12 12.26 2.21
N THR A 5 6.19 11.60 1.06
CA THR A 5 7.34 11.68 0.15
C THR A 5 7.37 13.01 -0.60
N GLY A 6 6.21 13.68 -0.73
CA GLY A 6 6.06 14.87 -1.57
C GLY A 6 6.05 14.55 -3.07
N ILE A 7 5.95 13.27 -3.42
CA ILE A 7 5.85 12.77 -4.79
C ILE A 7 4.45 12.15 -4.94
N PRO A 8 3.53 12.75 -5.72
CA PRO A 8 2.12 12.37 -5.73
C PRO A 8 1.87 10.88 -5.98
N VAL A 9 2.59 10.26 -6.91
CA VAL A 9 2.41 8.83 -7.23
C VAL A 9 2.87 7.91 -6.10
N CYS A 10 3.94 8.24 -5.39
CA CYS A 10 4.39 7.47 -4.23
C CYS A 10 3.41 7.59 -3.06
N ASP A 11 2.92 8.79 -2.80
CA ASP A 11 1.94 9.02 -1.74
C ASP A 11 0.59 8.32 -2.06
N ALA A 12 0.19 8.29 -3.34
CA ALA A 12 -0.98 7.53 -3.80
C ALA A 12 -0.79 6.02 -3.62
N TYR A 13 0.35 5.47 -4.04
CA TYR A 13 0.69 4.05 -3.82
C TYR A 13 0.65 3.67 -2.34
N LEU A 14 1.23 4.50 -1.46
CA LEU A 14 1.20 4.25 -0.02
C LEU A 14 -0.22 4.32 0.56
N SER A 15 -1.08 5.21 0.06
CA SER A 15 -2.45 5.33 0.55
C SER A 15 -3.32 4.09 0.28
N THR A 16 -3.05 3.37 -0.82
CA THR A 16 -3.81 2.19 -1.22
C THR A 16 -3.10 0.87 -0.87
N TYR A 17 -1.84 0.94 -0.44
CA TYR A 17 -0.96 -0.21 -0.18
C TYR A 17 -1.64 -1.35 0.58
N ILE A 18 -2.13 -1.08 1.80
CA ILE A 18 -2.69 -2.11 2.68
C ILE A 18 -3.91 -2.77 2.04
N ALA A 19 -4.81 -1.95 1.49
CA ALA A 19 -6.09 -2.40 0.95
C ALA A 19 -5.88 -3.25 -0.32
N CYS A 20 -5.05 -2.76 -1.25
CA CYS A 20 -4.71 -3.49 -2.47
C CYS A 20 -3.91 -4.77 -2.19
N HIS A 21 -2.90 -4.73 -1.31
CA HIS A 21 -2.12 -5.94 -1.00
C HIS A 21 -2.98 -7.00 -0.28
N ARG A 22 -3.95 -6.58 0.54
CA ARG A 22 -4.95 -7.48 1.13
C ARG A 22 -5.84 -8.10 0.04
N ALA A 23 -6.38 -7.31 -0.88
CA ALA A 23 -7.23 -7.78 -1.97
C ALA A 23 -6.51 -8.75 -2.92
N ALA A 24 -5.23 -8.46 -3.19
CA ALA A 24 -4.36 -9.30 -4.01
C ALA A 24 -3.92 -10.59 -3.30
N ASN A 25 -4.10 -10.68 -1.97
CA ASN A 25 -3.69 -11.82 -1.14
C ASN A 25 -2.20 -12.21 -1.33
N ILE A 26 -1.34 -11.20 -1.53
CA ILE A 26 0.11 -11.39 -1.75
C ILE A 26 0.82 -11.69 -0.42
N PHE A 27 0.39 -11.03 0.66
CA PHE A 27 0.96 -11.17 1.99
C PHE A 27 -0.11 -11.58 2.99
N ALA A 28 0.31 -12.27 4.06
CA ALA A 28 -0.57 -12.57 5.17
C ALA A 28 -1.03 -11.27 5.87
N PRO A 29 -2.28 -11.19 6.39
CA PRO A 29 -2.84 -9.96 6.94
C PRO A 29 -2.03 -9.35 8.09
N ASP A 30 -1.40 -10.19 8.91
CA ASP A 30 -0.52 -9.82 10.03
C ASP A 30 0.80 -9.19 9.58
N GLN A 31 1.26 -9.49 8.35
CA GLN A 31 2.48 -8.93 7.79
C GLN A 31 2.27 -7.58 7.08
N LEU A 32 1.03 -7.25 6.70
CA LEU A 32 0.74 -6.08 5.87
C LEU A 32 1.22 -4.78 6.51
N GLN A 33 0.97 -4.60 7.81
CA GLN A 33 1.32 -3.37 8.51
C GLN A 33 2.84 -3.16 8.58
N SER A 34 3.59 -4.18 8.99
CA SER A 34 5.05 -4.11 9.08
C SER A 34 5.71 -3.89 7.71
N ARG A 35 5.18 -4.51 6.66
CA ARG A 35 5.66 -4.31 5.28
C ARG A 35 5.35 -2.91 4.77
N TYR A 36 4.17 -2.38 5.07
CA TYR A 36 3.79 -1.00 4.75
C TYR A 36 4.74 0.00 5.41
N GLU A 37 5.03 -0.17 6.71
CA GLU A 37 5.93 0.71 7.45
C GLU A 37 7.35 0.69 6.86
N THR A 38 7.86 -0.51 6.57
CA THR A 38 9.17 -0.67 5.92
C THR A 38 9.21 0.03 4.56
N MET A 39 8.16 -0.15 3.74
CA MET A 39 8.08 0.48 2.42
C MET A 39 7.97 2.00 2.52
N ARG A 40 7.10 2.50 3.41
CA ARG A 40 6.93 3.93 3.68
C ARG A 40 8.24 4.56 4.10
N ASP A 41 8.94 3.96 5.05
CA ASP A 41 10.19 4.50 5.58
C ASP A 41 11.30 4.49 4.53
N SER A 42 11.35 3.47 3.66
CA SER A 42 12.24 3.45 2.50
C SER A 42 11.95 4.59 1.54
N LEU A 43 10.69 4.79 1.13
CA LEU A 43 10.32 5.86 0.19
C LEU A 43 10.54 7.25 0.79
N LEU A 44 10.30 7.43 2.09
CA LEU A 44 10.58 8.68 2.80
C LEU A 44 12.08 8.99 2.82
N ARG A 45 12.92 7.98 3.04
CA ARG A 45 14.38 8.13 2.96
C ARG A 45 14.83 8.50 1.54
N ASP A 46 14.37 7.74 0.55
CA ASP A 46 14.71 7.95 -0.86
C ASP A 46 14.23 9.33 -1.36
N SER A 47 13.11 9.86 -0.84
CA SER A 47 12.60 11.19 -1.21
C SER A 47 13.46 12.36 -0.71
N GLN A 48 14.31 12.11 0.29
CA GLN A 48 15.24 13.10 0.85
C GLN A 48 16.61 13.06 0.16
N ASP A 49 16.90 12.01 -0.60
CA ASP A 49 18.14 11.86 -1.35
C ASP A 49 18.03 12.58 -2.70
N PRO A 50 18.87 13.60 -2.99
CA PRO A 50 18.78 14.37 -4.23
C PRO A 50 19.12 13.55 -5.50
N ASP A 51 19.90 12.48 -5.38
CA ASP A 51 20.30 11.64 -6.51
C ASP A 51 19.23 10.59 -6.84
N ILE A 52 18.47 10.14 -5.83
CA ILE A 52 17.40 9.15 -5.98
C ILE A 52 16.06 9.80 -6.29
N ARG A 53 15.74 10.93 -5.64
CA ARG A 53 14.43 11.60 -5.74
C ARG A 53 13.91 11.77 -7.18
N PRO A 54 14.71 12.12 -8.20
CA PRO A 54 14.23 12.24 -9.59
C PRO A 54 13.68 10.94 -10.17
N GLN A 55 14.17 9.79 -9.68
CA GLN A 55 13.80 8.46 -10.17
C GLN A 55 12.62 7.85 -9.41
N LEU A 56 12.29 8.42 -8.24
CA LEU A 56 11.34 7.84 -7.31
C LEU A 56 9.91 7.80 -7.88
N ALA A 57 9.53 8.80 -8.69
CA ALA A 57 8.24 8.82 -9.37
C ALA A 57 8.06 7.56 -10.26
N ASN A 58 9.01 7.31 -11.17
CA ASN A 58 8.97 6.15 -12.06
C ASN A 58 8.98 4.82 -11.28
N ARG A 59 9.73 4.75 -10.18
CA ARG A 59 9.76 3.55 -9.33
C ARG A 59 8.41 3.27 -8.68
N CYS A 60 7.75 4.31 -8.16
CA CYS A 60 6.42 4.19 -7.58
C CYS A 60 5.36 3.87 -8.64
N GLU A 61 5.46 4.40 -9.86
CA GLU A 61 4.61 4.03 -10.99
C GLU A 61 4.70 2.53 -11.29
N SER A 62 5.93 1.99 -11.40
CA SER A 62 6.14 0.56 -11.61
C SER A 62 5.57 -0.30 -10.48
N LEU A 63 5.77 0.11 -9.22
CA LEU A 63 5.18 -0.60 -8.06
C LEU A 63 3.65 -0.63 -8.14
N GLN A 64 3.03 0.48 -8.52
CA GLN A 64 1.59 0.61 -8.62
C GLN A 64 1.03 -0.24 -9.77
N GLN A 65 1.73 -0.29 -10.91
CA GLN A 65 1.39 -1.17 -12.04
C GLN A 65 1.48 -2.65 -11.64
N SER A 66 2.60 -3.08 -11.05
CA SER A 66 2.75 -4.47 -10.60
C SER A 66 1.70 -4.87 -9.57
N LEU A 67 1.30 -3.95 -8.68
CA LEU A 67 0.22 -4.19 -7.72
C LEU A 67 -1.14 -4.33 -8.42
N HIS A 68 -1.45 -3.49 -9.39
CA HIS A 68 -2.68 -3.60 -10.17
C HIS A 68 -2.76 -4.91 -10.96
N GLU A 69 -1.65 -5.36 -11.55
CA GLU A 69 -1.58 -6.64 -12.24
C GLU A 69 -1.89 -7.80 -11.28
N ALA A 70 -1.29 -7.77 -10.07
CA ALA A 70 -1.51 -8.78 -9.05
C ALA A 70 -2.93 -8.79 -8.47
N LEU A 71 -3.69 -7.69 -8.60
CA LEU A 71 -5.11 -7.67 -8.24
C LEU A 71 -5.96 -8.50 -9.20
N HIS A 72 -5.51 -8.78 -10.42
CA HIS A 72 -6.26 -9.52 -11.44
C HIS A 72 -7.69 -8.97 -11.64
N GLY A 73 -7.84 -7.63 -11.67
CA GLY A 73 -9.12 -6.95 -11.84
C GLY A 73 -9.94 -6.76 -10.55
N LYS A 74 -9.43 -7.19 -9.38
CA LYS A 74 -10.05 -6.90 -8.08
C LYS A 74 -9.84 -5.44 -7.70
N SER A 75 -10.84 -4.84 -7.05
CA SER A 75 -10.71 -3.52 -6.43
C SER A 75 -9.91 -3.61 -5.12
N CYS A 76 -9.17 -2.55 -4.79
CA CYS A 76 -8.42 -2.46 -3.54
C CYS A 76 -9.32 -2.35 -2.30
N ASP A 77 -10.60 -2.02 -2.46
CA ASP A 77 -11.63 -2.05 -1.42
C ASP A 77 -12.06 -3.49 -1.07
N ALA A 78 -11.11 -4.37 -0.77
CA ALA A 78 -11.46 -5.66 -0.20
C ALA A 78 -12.21 -5.40 1.12
N PRO A 79 -13.47 -5.84 1.25
CA PRO A 79 -14.22 -5.63 2.48
C PRO A 79 -13.42 -6.22 3.64
N LEU A 80 -13.27 -5.43 4.72
CA LEU A 80 -12.87 -5.99 6.02
C LEU A 80 -13.81 -7.18 6.30
N PRO A 81 -13.31 -8.34 6.77
CA PRO A 81 -14.21 -9.38 7.22
C PRO A 81 -15.08 -8.76 8.31
N LEU A 82 -16.37 -8.55 8.01
CA LEU A 82 -17.31 -8.00 8.98
C LEU A 82 -17.32 -8.97 10.16
N PRO A 83 -17.22 -8.49 11.42
CA PRO A 83 -17.54 -9.33 12.55
C PRO A 83 -18.98 -9.81 12.36
N MET A 84 -19.16 -11.12 12.30
CA MET A 84 -20.48 -11.73 12.13
C MET A 84 -21.41 -11.15 13.20
N PRO A 85 -22.59 -10.61 12.86
CA PRO A 85 -23.53 -10.17 13.89
C PRO A 85 -23.93 -11.40 14.70
N SER A 86 -23.59 -11.43 15.99
CA SER A 86 -24.12 -12.40 16.92
C SER A 86 -25.63 -12.21 17.00
N SER A 87 -26.37 -13.06 16.28
CA SER A 87 -27.82 -13.20 16.45
C SER A 87 -28.10 -13.62 17.89
N SER A 88 -28.37 -12.65 18.76
CA SER A 88 -29.02 -12.88 20.05
C SER A 88 -30.51 -12.92 19.79
N SER A 89 -31.07 -14.12 19.71
CA SER A 89 -32.51 -14.34 19.71
C SER A 89 -33.07 -14.03 21.09
N HIS A 90 -34.16 -13.25 21.10
CA HIS A 90 -35.06 -12.99 22.23
C HIS A 90 -35.67 -14.27 22.79
#